data_AF-A0A519QS64-F1
#
_entry.id   AF-A0A519QS64-F1
#
_cell.length_a   1.000
_cell.length_b   1.000
_cell.length_c   1.000
_cell.angle_alpha   90.00
_cell.angle_beta   90.00
_cell.angle_gamma   90.00
#
_symmetry.space_group_name_H-M   'P 1'
#
loop_
_entity.id
_entity.type
_entity.pdbx_description
1 polymer ?
#
loop_
_entity_poly.entity_id
_entity_poly.type
_entity_poly.pdbx_seq_one_letter_code
_entity_poly.pdbx_strand_id
1 'polypeptide(L)'
;MIGKLLLTYKTYSAFNNTSKGKSYFPFYISAICYLSILYNYAVPATYYFFISWIYLTGRWNNFELPVISVSRPYFFQTTWSYIAIALILITVVIGIYFIQANLRRQLVHTRKNWSLILVYLPVAFFVPFININDRVDYWVLVAVPVAIICGAAFLYPTRKLFAVSMHWAMVALVVIMGYFDSL
;
A
#
# COMPACT_ATOMS: atom_id res chain seq x y z
N MET A 1 11.36 14.74 26.44
CA MET A 1 10.61 13.45 26.37
C MET A 1 9.28 13.52 27.13
N ILE A 2 9.27 14.06 28.37
CA ILE A 2 8.08 14.20 29.23
C ILE A 2 6.99 15.13 28.63
N GLY A 3 7.36 16.19 27.92
CA GLY A 3 6.40 17.13 27.31
C GLY A 3 5.53 16.53 26.19
N LYS A 4 6.03 15.52 25.45
CA LYS A 4 5.23 14.82 24.42
C LYS A 4 4.17 13.91 25.05
N LEU A 5 4.50 13.27 26.17
CA LEU A 5 3.56 12.41 26.92
C LEU A 5 2.39 13.23 27.51
N LEU A 6 2.66 14.44 28.01
CA LEU A 6 1.62 15.31 28.57
C LEU A 6 0.67 15.85 27.49
N LEU A 7 1.18 16.18 26.29
CA LEU A 7 0.33 16.57 25.17
C LEU A 7 -0.57 15.42 24.71
N THR A 8 -0.04 14.20 24.67
CA THR A 8 -0.83 12.99 24.36
C THR A 8 -1.92 12.75 25.41
N TYR A 9 -1.62 12.91 26.70
CA TYR A 9 -2.59 12.75 27.78
C TYR A 9 -3.73 13.78 27.70
N LYS A 10 -3.41 15.04 27.44
CA LYS A 10 -4.41 16.13 27.37
C LYS A 10 -5.34 16.00 26.15
N THR A 11 -4.84 15.47 25.03
CA THR A 11 -5.69 15.13 23.87
C THR A 11 -6.59 13.92 24.13
N TYR A 12 -6.15 12.99 24.97
CA TYR A 12 -6.89 11.77 25.33
C TYR A 12 -8.10 12.09 26.22
N SER A 13 -7.95 13.00 27.18
CA SER A 13 -9.05 13.40 28.08
C SER A 13 -10.14 14.22 27.39
N ALA A 14 -9.78 15.00 26.36
CA ALA A 14 -10.73 15.80 25.59
C ALA A 14 -11.64 14.95 24.66
N PHE A 15 -11.13 13.83 24.15
CA PHE A 15 -11.87 12.96 23.23
C PHE A 15 -12.84 12.01 23.94
N ASN A 16 -12.54 11.67 25.20
CA ASN A 16 -13.37 10.76 26.01
C ASN A 16 -14.73 11.37 26.40
N ASN A 17 -14.80 12.70 26.56
CA ASN A 17 -16.04 13.37 26.96
C ASN A 17 -17.08 13.51 25.84
N THR A 18 -16.70 13.33 24.57
CA THR A 18 -17.60 13.47 23.41
C THR A 18 -18.20 12.15 22.91
N SER A 19 -17.78 11.02 23.46
CA SER A 19 -18.10 9.68 22.92
C SER A 19 -18.83 8.82 23.96
N LYS A 20 -20.06 9.22 24.32
CA LYS A 20 -20.99 8.31 25.02
C LYS A 20 -21.52 7.26 24.05
N GLY A 21 -20.75 6.19 23.83
CA GLY A 21 -21.26 4.99 23.15
C GLY A 21 -20.20 4.20 22.39
N LYS A 22 -19.89 3.00 22.92
CA LYS A 22 -19.07 1.89 22.37
C LYS A 22 -17.60 1.85 22.81
N SER A 23 -17.41 1.20 23.95
CA SER A 23 -16.17 0.88 24.65
C SER A 23 -15.33 -0.25 24.03
N TYR A 24 -15.24 -0.35 22.70
CA TYR A 24 -14.34 -1.33 22.01
C TYR A 24 -13.18 -0.67 21.25
N PHE A 25 -13.21 0.66 21.12
CA PHE A 25 -12.24 1.44 20.35
C PHE A 25 -10.82 1.63 20.98
N PRO A 26 -10.61 1.67 22.31
CA PRO A 26 -9.32 2.10 22.86
C PRO A 26 -8.21 1.03 22.76
N PHE A 27 -8.56 -0.26 22.80
CA PHE A 27 -7.56 -1.34 22.78
C PHE A 27 -6.96 -1.58 21.40
N TYR A 28 -7.82 -1.57 20.35
CA TYR A 28 -7.41 -1.75 18.95
C TYR A 28 -6.49 -0.63 18.46
N ILE A 29 -6.76 0.63 18.85
CA ILE A 29 -5.90 1.77 18.47
C ILE A 29 -4.52 1.65 19.13
N SER A 30 -4.43 1.19 20.38
CA SER A 30 -3.13 0.98 21.04
C SER A 30 -2.34 -0.17 20.41
N ALA A 31 -2.99 -1.29 20.08
CA ALA A 31 -2.36 -2.46 19.48
C ALA A 31 -1.84 -2.16 18.05
N ILE A 32 -2.62 -1.44 17.23
CA ILE A 32 -2.20 -0.96 15.91
C ILE A 32 -1.03 0.03 16.04
N CYS A 33 -1.00 0.85 17.10
CA CYS A 33 0.11 1.75 17.40
C CYS A 33 1.40 0.98 17.76
N TYR A 34 1.31 -0.04 18.61
CA TYR A 34 2.47 -0.88 18.95
C TYR A 34 2.98 -1.68 17.74
N LEU A 35 2.09 -2.27 16.93
CA LEU A 35 2.47 -3.00 15.72
C LEU A 35 3.13 -2.10 14.67
N SER A 36 2.65 -0.87 14.49
CA SER A 36 3.26 0.08 13.54
C SER A 36 4.61 0.64 14.03
N ILE A 37 4.80 0.81 15.33
CA ILE A 37 6.10 1.14 15.92
C ILE A 37 7.08 -0.02 15.71
N LEU A 38 6.68 -1.25 16.06
CA LEU A 38 7.53 -2.44 15.89
C LEU A 38 7.93 -2.64 14.43
N TYR A 39 7.00 -2.49 13.49
CA TYR A 39 7.28 -2.63 12.06
C TYR A 39 8.26 -1.57 11.53
N ASN A 40 8.13 -0.31 11.99
CA ASN A 40 9.00 0.78 11.55
C ASN A 40 10.45 0.64 12.06
N TYR A 41 10.68 0.03 13.23
CA TYR A 41 12.02 -0.23 13.75
C TYR A 41 12.60 -1.57 13.27
N ALA A 42 11.77 -2.59 13.08
CA ALA A 42 12.21 -3.91 12.66
C ALA A 42 12.75 -3.93 11.22
N VAL A 43 12.05 -3.29 10.26
CA VAL A 43 12.46 -3.27 8.85
C VAL A 43 13.86 -2.65 8.63
N PRO A 44 14.17 -1.45 9.16
CA PRO A 44 15.52 -0.90 9.03
C PRO A 44 16.55 -1.73 9.79
N ALA A 45 16.21 -2.32 10.95
CA ALA A 45 17.13 -3.18 11.68
C ALA A 45 17.60 -4.36 10.81
N THR A 46 16.69 -5.03 10.09
CA THR A 46 17.06 -6.13 9.18
C THR A 46 17.98 -5.65 8.06
N TYR A 47 17.74 -4.46 7.51
CA TYR A 47 18.60 -3.86 6.48
C TYR A 47 19.99 -3.49 7.02
N TYR A 48 20.07 -2.89 8.21
CA TYR A 48 21.35 -2.56 8.86
C TYR A 48 22.16 -3.80 9.20
N PHE A 49 21.53 -4.87 9.69
CA PHE A 49 22.20 -6.14 9.95
C PHE A 49 22.70 -6.79 8.65
N PHE A 50 21.92 -6.73 7.57
CA PHE A 50 22.32 -7.27 6.27
C PHE A 50 23.52 -6.51 5.68
N ILE A 51 23.51 -5.18 5.72
CA ILE A 51 24.64 -4.35 5.27
C ILE A 51 25.88 -4.60 6.15
N SER A 52 25.71 -4.69 7.47
CA SER A 52 26.81 -5.00 8.39
C SER A 52 27.39 -6.38 8.11
N TRP A 53 26.56 -7.38 7.80
CA TRP A 53 27.00 -8.71 7.41
C TRP A 53 27.82 -8.70 6.12
N ILE A 54 27.37 -7.97 5.08
CA ILE A 54 28.11 -7.81 3.82
C ILE A 54 29.43 -7.08 4.05
N TYR A 55 29.43 -6.06 4.91
CA TYR A 55 30.63 -5.32 5.30
C TYR A 55 31.65 -6.21 6.01
N LEU A 56 31.20 -7.04 6.97
CA LEU A 56 32.04 -7.97 7.72
C LEU A 56 32.58 -9.12 6.87
N THR A 57 31.82 -9.61 5.88
CA THR A 57 32.25 -10.70 5.00
C THR A 57 33.12 -10.26 3.83
N GLY A 58 33.34 -8.95 3.64
CA GLY A 58 34.27 -8.40 2.64
C GLY A 58 33.90 -8.73 1.18
N ARG A 59 32.67 -9.19 0.91
CA ARG A 59 32.24 -9.69 -0.41
C ARG A 59 31.82 -8.60 -1.40
N TRP A 60 32.24 -7.35 -1.20
CA TRP A 60 31.88 -6.21 -2.06
C TRP A 60 32.27 -6.42 -3.53
N ASN A 61 33.32 -7.20 -3.80
CA ASN A 61 33.87 -7.38 -5.14
C ASN A 61 33.12 -8.41 -6.01
N ASN A 62 32.20 -9.19 -5.42
CA ASN A 62 31.42 -10.21 -6.14
C ASN A 62 29.99 -9.76 -6.44
N PHE A 63 29.64 -8.50 -6.14
CA PHE A 63 28.36 -7.93 -6.53
C PHE A 63 28.48 -7.36 -7.95
N GLU A 64 28.33 -8.23 -8.94
CA GLU A 64 28.02 -7.78 -10.29
C GLU A 64 26.64 -7.12 -10.26
N LEU A 65 26.60 -5.81 -10.51
CA LEU A 65 25.34 -5.10 -10.68
C LEU A 65 24.61 -5.74 -11.87
N PRO A 66 23.36 -6.21 -11.71
CA PRO A 66 22.61 -6.79 -12.81
C PRO A 66 22.53 -5.75 -13.93
N VAL A 67 22.94 -6.14 -15.14
CA VAL A 67 22.90 -5.27 -16.32
C VAL A 67 21.46 -4.78 -16.51
N ILE A 68 21.25 -3.48 -16.34
CA ILE A 68 19.93 -2.86 -16.49
C ILE A 68 19.56 -2.78 -17.98
N SER A 69 19.00 -3.85 -18.54
CA SER A 69 18.39 -3.82 -19.87
C SER A 69 16.89 -3.63 -19.73
N VAL A 70 16.35 -2.58 -20.35
CA VAL A 70 14.90 -2.33 -20.40
C VAL A 70 14.27 -3.36 -21.33
N SER A 71 13.77 -4.46 -20.77
CA SER A 71 12.94 -5.41 -21.52
C SER A 71 11.46 -5.01 -21.44
N ARG A 72 10.72 -5.24 -22.53
CA ARG A 72 9.27 -4.99 -22.58
C ARG A 72 8.55 -6.30 -22.24
N PRO A 73 7.95 -6.43 -21.04
CA PRO A 73 7.26 -7.67 -20.68
C PRO A 73 6.04 -7.88 -21.59
N TYR A 74 5.90 -9.13 -22.07
CA TYR A 74 4.82 -9.54 -22.96
C TYR A 74 3.54 -9.76 -22.15
N PHE A 75 2.57 -8.85 -22.27
CA PHE A 75 1.22 -9.06 -21.76
C PHE A 75 0.37 -9.84 -22.77
N PHE A 76 -0.52 -10.72 -22.30
CA PHE A 76 -1.53 -11.37 -23.14
C PHE A 76 -2.32 -10.29 -23.90
N GLN A 77 -2.22 -10.30 -25.24
CA GLN A 77 -2.80 -9.28 -26.14
C GLN A 77 -4.30 -9.49 -26.35
N THR A 78 -5.09 -9.53 -25.26
CA THR A 78 -6.56 -9.50 -25.38
C THR A 78 -7.05 -8.09 -25.07
N THR A 79 -8.00 -7.60 -25.88
CA THR A 79 -8.64 -6.29 -25.67
C THR A 79 -9.23 -6.15 -24.26
N TRP A 80 -9.66 -7.27 -23.66
CA TRP A 80 -10.19 -7.35 -22.31
C TRP A 80 -9.16 -7.07 -21.21
N SER A 81 -7.91 -7.52 -21.38
CA SER A 81 -6.83 -7.22 -20.43
C SER A 81 -6.54 -5.73 -20.36
N TYR A 82 -6.58 -5.01 -21.48
CA TYR A 82 -6.40 -3.55 -21.48
C TYR A 82 -7.52 -2.81 -20.74
N ILE A 83 -8.77 -3.26 -20.90
CA ILE A 83 -9.92 -2.68 -20.20
C ILE A 83 -9.78 -2.87 -18.69
N ALA A 84 -9.32 -4.04 -18.25
CA ALA A 84 -9.11 -4.32 -16.83
C ALA A 84 -8.00 -3.47 -16.21
N ILE A 85 -6.87 -3.35 -16.91
CA ILE A 85 -5.76 -2.50 -16.47
C ILE A 85 -6.21 -1.04 -16.37
N ALA A 86 -6.98 -0.54 -17.34
CA ALA A 86 -7.54 0.81 -17.32
C ALA A 86 -8.48 1.03 -16.13
N LEU A 87 -9.36 0.06 -15.83
CA LEU A 87 -10.27 0.15 -14.70
C LEU A 87 -9.52 0.14 -13.37
N ILE A 88 -8.52 -0.73 -13.20
CA ILE A 88 -7.66 -0.76 -12.02
C ILE A 88 -6.95 0.59 -11.85
N LEU A 89 -6.37 1.14 -12.92
CA LEU A 89 -5.74 2.47 -12.88
C LEU A 89 -6.70 3.56 -12.40
N ILE A 90 -7.93 3.59 -12.93
CA ILE A 90 -8.96 4.55 -12.51
C ILE A 90 -9.26 4.38 -11.01
N THR A 91 -9.43 3.13 -10.53
CA THR A 91 -9.70 2.87 -9.10
C THR A 91 -8.56 3.31 -8.20
N VAL A 92 -7.31 3.12 -8.63
CA VAL A 92 -6.11 3.57 -7.91
C VAL A 92 -6.07 5.09 -7.82
N VAL A 93 -6.30 5.80 -8.93
CA VAL A 93 -6.31 7.28 -8.94
C VAL A 93 -7.37 7.83 -7.99
N ILE A 94 -8.57 7.26 -8.02
CA ILE A 94 -9.65 7.65 -7.12
C ILE A 94 -9.29 7.33 -5.67
N GLY A 95 -8.69 6.17 -5.41
CA GLY A 95 -8.18 5.79 -4.09
C GLY A 95 -7.17 6.78 -3.55
N ILE A 96 -6.19 7.19 -4.37
CA ILE A 96 -5.19 8.19 -4.00
C ILE A 96 -5.86 9.53 -3.65
N TYR A 97 -6.81 9.99 -4.46
CA TYR A 97 -7.56 11.23 -4.19
C TYR A 97 -8.30 11.16 -2.84
N PHE A 98 -9.00 10.06 -2.57
CA PHE A 98 -9.72 9.87 -1.31
C PHE A 98 -8.78 9.76 -0.10
N ILE A 99 -7.65 9.07 -0.24
CA ILE A 99 -6.63 9.00 0.81
C ILE A 99 -6.19 10.43 1.15
N GLN A 100 -5.78 11.21 0.15
CA GLN A 100 -5.30 12.58 0.34
C GLN A 100 -6.34 13.49 0.99
N ALA A 101 -7.60 13.41 0.56
CA ALA A 101 -8.71 14.17 1.16
C ALA A 101 -8.92 13.85 2.65
N ASN A 102 -8.67 12.60 3.06
CA ASN A 102 -8.88 12.14 4.44
C ASN A 102 -7.62 12.18 5.33
N LEU A 103 -6.43 12.50 4.80
CA LEU A 103 -5.17 12.56 5.56
C LEU A 103 -5.22 13.54 6.76
N ARG A 104 -6.03 14.61 6.66
CA ARG A 104 -6.16 15.61 7.72
C ARG A 104 -6.86 15.09 8.98
N ARG A 105 -7.74 14.09 8.84
CA ARG A 105 -8.53 13.52 9.93
C ARG A 105 -7.86 12.32 10.63
N GLN A 106 -6.73 11.85 10.10
CA GLN A 106 -6.02 10.68 10.60
C GLN A 106 -4.91 11.03 11.59
N LEU A 107 -4.55 10.08 12.45
CA LEU A 107 -3.44 10.18 13.39
C LEU A 107 -2.11 10.41 12.65
N VAL A 108 -1.16 11.09 13.31
CA VAL A 108 0.17 11.41 12.74
C VAL A 108 0.92 10.15 12.27
N HIS A 109 0.75 9.03 12.98
CA HIS A 109 1.35 7.75 12.62
C HIS A 109 0.78 7.20 11.30
N THR A 110 -0.54 7.20 11.15
CA THR A 110 -1.22 6.76 9.93
C THR A 110 -0.86 7.66 8.74
N ARG A 111 -0.74 8.98 8.96
CA ARG A 111 -0.31 9.93 7.91
C ARG A 111 1.09 9.61 7.37
N LYS A 112 2.04 9.29 8.24
CA LYS A 112 3.39 8.89 7.83
C LYS A 112 3.39 7.57 7.05
N ASN A 113 2.58 6.60 7.46
CA ASN A 113 2.47 5.32 6.77
C ASN A 113 1.87 5.47 5.36
N TRP A 114 0.82 6.29 5.20
CA TRP A 114 0.24 6.58 3.88
C TRP A 114 1.25 7.23 2.93
N SER A 115 2.08 8.14 3.44
CA SER A 115 3.16 8.73 2.64
C SER A 115 4.16 7.68 2.16
N LEU A 116 4.46 6.67 2.98
CA LEU A 116 5.38 5.58 2.61
C LEU A 116 4.76 4.67 1.54
N ILE A 117 3.48 4.32 1.67
CA ILE A 117 2.75 3.51 0.67
C ILE A 117 2.65 4.24 -0.68
N LEU A 118 2.37 5.55 -0.65
CA LEU A 118 2.30 6.38 -1.87
C LEU A 118 3.66 6.49 -2.58
N VAL A 119 4.77 6.47 -1.83
CA VAL A 119 6.13 6.42 -2.39
C VAL A 119 6.49 5.00 -2.87
N TYR A 120 5.99 3.97 -2.20
CA TYR A 120 6.22 2.58 -2.59
C TYR A 120 5.59 2.23 -3.95
N LEU A 121 4.43 2.80 -4.29
CA LEU A 121 3.75 2.54 -5.57
C LEU A 121 4.60 2.88 -6.82
N PRO A 122 5.15 4.10 -6.99
CA PRO A 122 6.00 4.41 -8.14
C PRO A 122 7.29 3.59 -8.12
N VAL A 123 7.89 3.36 -6.95
CA VAL A 123 9.09 2.50 -6.84
C VAL A 123 8.80 1.09 -7.33
N ALA A 124 7.74 0.46 -6.84
CA ALA A 124 7.33 -0.87 -7.27
C ALA A 124 6.97 -0.89 -8.77
N PHE A 125 6.36 0.17 -9.30
CA PHE A 125 6.03 0.27 -10.72
C PHE A 125 7.27 0.30 -11.61
N PHE A 126 8.36 0.94 -11.18
CA PHE A 126 9.63 0.97 -11.93
C PHE A 126 10.43 -0.34 -11.85
N VAL A 127 10.23 -1.17 -10.81
CA VAL A 127 11.00 -2.41 -10.61
C VAL A 127 10.89 -3.40 -11.79
N PRO A 128 9.69 -3.73 -12.33
CA PRO A 128 9.56 -4.62 -13.48
C PRO A 128 10.30 -4.14 -14.74
N PHE A 129 10.50 -2.83 -14.92
CA PHE A 129 11.16 -2.28 -16.11
C PHE A 129 12.70 -2.42 -16.09
N ILE A 130 13.28 -2.70 -14.92
CA ILE A 130 14.73 -2.77 -14.73
C ILE A 130 15.25 -4.21 -14.87
N ASN A 131 14.35 -5.22 -14.87
CA ASN A 131 14.75 -6.63 -14.90
C ASN A 131 14.93 -7.17 -16.34
N ILE A 132 16.01 -7.91 -16.55
CA ILE A 132 16.33 -8.62 -17.81
C ILE A 132 15.41 -9.82 -18.03
N ASN A 133 14.93 -10.44 -16.95
CA ASN A 133 14.07 -11.60 -17.05
C ASN A 133 12.61 -11.14 -17.20
N ASP A 134 12.00 -11.47 -18.34
CA ASP A 134 10.59 -11.20 -18.68
C ASP A 134 9.58 -11.94 -17.79
N ARG A 135 9.99 -12.41 -16.61
CA ARG A 135 9.12 -13.12 -15.67
C ARG A 135 8.14 -12.14 -15.03
N VAL A 136 6.87 -12.50 -15.12
CA VAL A 136 5.73 -11.76 -14.55
C VAL A 136 5.80 -11.68 -13.01
N ASP A 137 6.67 -12.47 -12.37
CA ASP A 137 6.87 -12.54 -10.93
C ASP A 137 7.10 -11.16 -10.28
N TYR A 138 7.80 -10.24 -10.94
CA TYR A 138 8.08 -8.91 -10.39
C TYR A 138 6.86 -7.97 -10.35
N TRP A 139 5.82 -8.26 -11.14
CA TRP A 139 4.57 -7.48 -11.14
C TRP A 139 3.77 -7.66 -9.84
N VAL A 140 4.02 -8.73 -9.08
CA VAL A 140 3.39 -8.95 -7.77
C VAL A 140 3.75 -7.83 -6.77
N LEU A 141 4.92 -7.21 -6.92
CA LEU A 141 5.36 -6.11 -6.06
C LEU A 141 4.48 -4.87 -6.23
N VAL A 142 3.98 -4.65 -7.46
CA VAL A 142 3.03 -3.57 -7.79
C VAL A 142 1.62 -3.92 -7.30
N ALA A 143 1.25 -5.20 -7.29
CA ALA A 143 -0.08 -5.63 -6.85
C ALA A 143 -0.35 -5.29 -5.38
N VAL A 144 0.67 -5.38 -4.51
CA VAL A 144 0.55 -5.08 -3.07
C VAL A 144 0.09 -3.64 -2.77
N PRO A 145 0.79 -2.57 -3.21
CA PRO A 145 0.36 -1.20 -2.94
C PRO A 145 -0.95 -0.87 -3.67
N VAL A 146 -1.17 -1.43 -4.86
CA VAL A 146 -2.42 -1.26 -5.61
C VAL A 146 -3.60 -1.80 -4.82
N ALA A 147 -3.51 -3.01 -4.26
CA ALA A 147 -4.58 -3.60 -3.46
C ALA A 147 -4.94 -2.75 -2.23
N ILE A 148 -3.93 -2.22 -1.53
CA ILE A 148 -4.14 -1.36 -0.35
C ILE A 148 -4.86 -0.06 -0.73
N ILE A 149 -4.45 0.58 -1.83
CA ILE A 149 -5.05 1.84 -2.31
C ILE A 149 -6.47 1.60 -2.85
N CYS A 150 -6.70 0.49 -3.54
CA CYS A 150 -8.04 0.08 -3.97
C CYS A 150 -8.95 -0.18 -2.76
N GLY A 151 -8.47 -0.88 -1.73
CA GLY A 151 -9.20 -1.07 -0.47
C GLY A 151 -9.57 0.25 0.20
N ALA A 152 -8.66 1.23 0.18
CA ALA A 152 -8.96 2.58 0.65
C ALA A 152 -9.99 3.32 -0.20
N ALA A 153 -10.00 3.11 -1.52
CA ALA A 153 -11.01 3.66 -2.42
C ALA A 153 -12.43 3.19 -2.06
N PHE A 154 -12.57 1.97 -1.52
CA PHE A 154 -13.83 1.44 -1.02
C PHE A 154 -14.20 1.90 0.40
N LEU A 155 -13.21 2.17 1.25
CA LEU A 155 -13.42 2.44 2.67
C LEU A 155 -13.77 3.91 2.99
N TYR A 156 -13.11 4.87 2.34
CA TYR A 156 -13.27 6.30 2.62
C TYR A 156 -14.55 7.00 2.07
N PRO A 157 -15.25 6.51 1.03
CA PRO A 157 -16.46 7.15 0.52
C PRO A 157 -17.60 7.13 1.55
N THR A 158 -18.13 8.31 1.88
CA THR A 158 -19.31 8.44 2.77
C THR A 158 -20.63 8.14 2.04
N ARG A 159 -20.65 8.23 0.70
CA ARG A 159 -21.82 7.91 -0.12
C ARG A 159 -21.84 6.41 -0.46
N LYS A 160 -22.78 5.68 0.11
CA LYS A 160 -22.98 4.23 -0.11
C LYS A 160 -23.07 3.85 -1.60
N LEU A 161 -23.63 4.74 -2.44
CA LEU A 161 -23.75 4.55 -3.89
C LEU A 161 -22.40 4.38 -4.59
N PHE A 162 -21.38 5.13 -4.17
CA PHE A 162 -20.07 5.09 -4.84
C PHE A 162 -19.39 3.72 -4.60
N ALA A 163 -19.36 3.25 -3.36
CA ALA A 163 -18.78 1.95 -3.02
C ALA A 163 -19.52 0.78 -3.71
N VAL A 164 -20.86 0.84 -3.77
CA VAL A 164 -21.67 -0.19 -4.44
C VAL A 164 -21.42 -0.20 -5.95
N SER A 165 -21.35 0.96 -6.61
CA SER A 165 -21.08 1.03 -8.05
C SER A 165 -19.71 0.48 -8.42
N MET A 166 -18.67 0.79 -7.65
CA MET A 166 -17.32 0.28 -7.84
C MET A 166 -17.23 -1.23 -7.59
N HIS A 167 -17.98 -1.75 -6.62
CA HIS A 167 -18.01 -3.18 -6.32
C HIS A 167 -18.60 -3.96 -7.49
N TRP A 168 -19.76 -3.54 -7.99
CA TRP A 168 -20.38 -4.18 -9.15
C TRP A 168 -19.54 -4.06 -10.43
N ALA A 169 -18.83 -2.94 -10.63
CA ALA A 169 -17.88 -2.80 -11.73
C ALA A 169 -16.76 -3.84 -11.68
N MET A 170 -16.18 -4.10 -10.49
CA MET A 170 -15.17 -5.14 -10.31
C MET A 170 -15.73 -6.55 -10.51
N VAL A 171 -16.93 -6.84 -9.98
CA VAL A 171 -17.59 -8.15 -10.15
C VAL A 171 -17.88 -8.41 -11.62
N ALA A 172 -18.44 -7.43 -12.34
CA ALA A 172 -18.72 -7.56 -13.77
C ALA A 172 -17.45 -7.87 -14.58
N LEU A 173 -16.35 -7.20 -14.25
CA LEU A 173 -15.05 -7.42 -14.90
C LEU A 173 -14.56 -8.87 -14.68
N VAL A 174 -14.58 -9.37 -13.45
CA VAL A 174 -14.14 -10.74 -13.13
C VAL A 174 -14.99 -11.79 -13.87
N VAL A 175 -16.31 -11.57 -13.93
CA VAL A 175 -17.23 -12.48 -14.66
C VAL A 175 -16.93 -12.48 -16.16
N ILE A 176 -16.71 -11.31 -16.74
CA ILE A 176 -16.39 -11.16 -18.17
C ILE A 176 -15.05 -11.85 -18.48
N MET A 177 -14.01 -11.59 -17.71
CA MET A 177 -12.70 -12.23 -17.89
C MET A 177 -12.79 -13.75 -17.74
N GLY A 178 -13.47 -14.23 -16.69
CA GLY A 178 -13.64 -15.67 -16.47
C GLY A 178 -14.41 -16.36 -17.59
N TYR A 179 -15.37 -15.68 -18.23
CA TYR A 179 -16.07 -16.22 -19.38
C TYR A 179 -15.17 -16.32 -20.62
N PHE A 180 -14.40 -15.28 -20.91
CA PHE A 180 -13.52 -15.24 -22.10
C PHE A 180 -12.27 -16.12 -21.97
N ASP A 181 -11.76 -16.37 -20.76
CA ASP A 181 -10.64 -17.31 -20.53
C ASP A 181 -11.09 -18.79 -20.57
N SER A 182 -12.39 -19.06 -20.47
CA SER A 182 -12.96 -20.43 -20.48
C SER A 182 -13.37 -20.96 -21.86
N LEU A 183 -13.17 -20.17 -22.91
CA LEU A 183 -13.55 -20.44 -24.31
C LEU A 183 -12.30 -20.50 -25.19
#